data_AF-A0A0S2SEA0-F1
#
_entry.id   AF-A0A0S2SEA0-F1
#
_cell.length_a   1.000
_cell.length_b   1.000
_cell.length_c   1.000
_cell.angle_alpha   90.00
_cell.angle_beta   90.00
_cell.angle_gamma   90.00
#
_symmetry.space_group_name_H-M   'P 1'
#
loop_
_entity.id
_entity.type
_entity.pdbx_description
1 polymer ?
#
loop_
_entity_poly.entity_id
_entity_poly.type
_entity_poly.pdbx_seq_one_letter_code
_entity_poly.pdbx_strand_id
1 'polypeptide(L)' 'MIIFTADSVRHITKLLDGQPVDYLFFNDGALTRKVVKITRVCEEFDCNGLTMEVPLGYHLKLEDGKVVMTPIS' A
#
# COMPACT_ATOMS: atom_id res chain seq x y z
N MET A 1 -6.08 4.72 8.24
CA MET A 1 -6.59 3.88 7.13
C MET A 1 -6.65 4.76 5.90
N ILE A 2 -5.90 4.43 4.86
CA ILE A 2 -5.96 5.17 3.58
C ILE A 2 -6.96 4.41 2.72
N ILE A 3 -7.98 5.10 2.24
CA ILE A 3 -9.00 4.51 1.37
C ILE A 3 -8.70 4.97 -0.05
N PHE A 4 -8.52 4.02 -0.96
CA PHE A 4 -8.33 4.29 -2.38
C PHE A 4 -9.65 4.05 -3.10
N THR A 5 -9.98 4.90 -4.07
CA THR A 5 -11.07 4.60 -5.00
C THR A 5 -10.66 3.45 -5.91
N ALA A 6 -11.62 2.70 -6.48
CA ALA A 6 -11.33 1.59 -7.39
C ALA A 6 -10.41 2.00 -8.57
N ASP A 7 -10.56 3.23 -9.06
CA ASP A 7 -9.71 3.77 -10.11
C ASP A 7 -8.27 4.01 -9.60
N SER A 8 -8.12 4.62 -8.42
CA SER A 8 -6.81 4.78 -7.76
C SER A 8 -6.14 3.44 -7.49
N VAL A 9 -6.90 2.41 -7.09
CA VAL A 9 -6.39 1.04 -6.88
C VAL A 9 -5.80 0.48 -8.16
N ARG A 10 -6.48 0.62 -9.31
CA ARG A 10 -5.96 0.15 -10.60
C ARG A 10 -4.60 0.76 -10.97
N HIS A 11 -4.36 2.02 -10.62
CA HIS A 11 -3.08 2.68 -10.85
C HIS A 11 -1.99 2.22 -9.87
N ILE A 12 -2.36 2.09 -8.60
CA ILE A 12 -1.43 1.72 -7.52
C ILE A 12 -1.08 0.22 -7.58
N THR A 13 -1.99 -0.64 -8.03
CA THR A 13 -1.73 -2.07 -8.23
C THR A 13 -0.53 -2.31 -9.13
N LYS A 14 -0.38 -1.53 -10.21
CA LYS A 14 0.79 -1.64 -11.10
C LYS A 14 2.11 -1.24 -10.42
N LEU A 15 2.05 -0.37 -9.42
CA LEU A 15 3.21 0.10 -8.66
C LEU A 15 3.56 -0.84 -7.51
N LEU A 16 2.58 -1.55 -6.94
CA LEU A 16 2.76 -2.33 -5.72
C LEU A 16 2.78 -3.86 -5.94
N ASP A 17 2.19 -4.38 -7.01
CA ASP A 17 2.23 -5.81 -7.29
C ASP A 17 3.63 -6.23 -7.77
N GLY A 18 4.23 -7.17 -7.05
CA GLY A 18 5.50 -7.80 -7.41
C GLY A 18 6.74 -6.92 -7.21
N GLN A 19 6.60 -5.70 -6.67
CA GLN A 19 7.72 -4.80 -6.45
C GLN A 19 8.32 -4.99 -5.04
N PRO A 20 9.66 -4.94 -4.90
CA PRO A 20 10.31 -4.93 -3.60
C PRO A 20 9.94 -3.64 -2.83
N VAL A 21 9.58 -3.80 -1.56
CA VAL A 21 9.08 -2.70 -0.71
C VAL A 21 10.19 -1.78 -0.17
N ASP A 22 11.45 -2.12 -0.42
CA ASP A 22 12.62 -1.52 0.26
C ASP A 22 12.80 -0.02 0.02
N TYR A 23 12.18 0.51 -1.04
CA TYR A 23 12.27 1.92 -1.45
C TYR A 23 10.96 2.70 -1.29
N LEU A 24 9.92 2.08 -0.72
CA LEU A 24 8.62 2.72 -0.59
C LEU A 24 8.49 3.42 0.77
N PHE A 25 8.21 4.72 0.73
CA PHE A 25 7.99 5.54 1.91
C PHE A 25 6.62 6.20 1.85
N PHE A 26 5.92 6.24 2.98
CA PHE A 26 4.66 6.93 3.12
C PHE A 26 4.87 8.22 3.92
N ASN A 27 4.47 9.36 3.34
CA ASN A 27 4.53 10.67 3.99
C ASN A 27 3.10 11.19 4.19
N ASP A 28 2.73 11.44 5.44
CA ASP A 28 1.40 11.97 5.82
C ASP A 28 1.37 13.49 6.02
N GLY A 29 2.45 14.18 5.64
CA GLY A 29 2.68 15.61 5.83
C GLY A 29 3.44 15.95 7.11
N ALA A 30 3.51 15.04 8.09
CA ALA A 30 4.23 15.25 9.35
C ALA A 30 5.43 14.30 9.49
N LEU A 31 5.28 13.05 9.04
CA LEU A 31 6.28 12.00 9.18
C LEU A 31 6.43 11.23 7.87
N THR A 32 7.68 10.92 7.53
CA THR A 32 8.00 9.95 6.48
C THR A 32 8.30 8.60 7.12
N ARG A 33 7.54 7.58 6.74
CA ARG A 33 7.59 6.24 7.32
C ARG A 33 7.92 5.20 6.26
N LYS A 34 8.81 4.26 6.59
CA LYS A 34 9.18 3.20 5.65
C LYS A 34 8.04 2.19 5.57
N VAL A 35 7.65 1.81 4.36
CA VAL A 35 6.74 0.68 4.16
C VAL A 35 7.55 -0.60 4.25
N VAL A 36 7.21 -1.46 5.21
CA VAL A 36 7.93 -2.73 5.46
C VAL A 36 7.16 -3.95 4.98
N LYS A 37 5.86 -3.81 4.73
CA LYS A 37 5.04 -4.86 4.13
C LYS A 37 3.86 -4.25 3.38
N ILE A 38 3.57 -4.81 2.23
CA ILE A 38 2.35 -4.55 1.47
C ILE A 38 1.53 -5.83 1.49
N THR A 39 0.24 -5.71 1.78
CA THR A 39 -0.70 -6.84 1.73
C THR A 39 -1.87 -6.42 0.86
N ARG A 40 -2.03 -7.11 -0.27
CA ARG A 40 -3.17 -6.91 -1.15
C ARG A 40 -4.44 -7.37 -0.43
N VAL A 41 -5.48 -6.56 -0.50
CA VAL A 41 -6.80 -6.89 0.01
C VAL A 41 -7.67 -7.20 -1.19
N CYS A 42 -8.15 -8.43 -1.25
CA CYS A 42 -9.07 -8.89 -2.26
C CYS A 42 -10.35 -9.39 -1.60
N GLU A 43 -11.44 -9.33 -2.35
CA GLU A 43 -12.69 -9.97 -2.00
C GLU A 43 -13.03 -10.98 -3.11
N GLU A 44 -13.61 -12.10 -2.71
CA GLU A 44 -14.02 -13.17 -3.60
C GLU A 44 -15.54 -13.11 -3.78
N PHE A 45 -15.99 -13.29 -5.02
CA PHE A 45 -17.41 -13.34 -5.35
C PHE A 45 -17.64 -14.52 -6.28
N ASP A 46 -18.71 -15.26 -6.01
CA ASP A 46 -19.16 -16.29 -6.93
C ASP A 46 -20.08 -15.69 -7.99
N CYS A 47 -19.70 -15.83 -9.25
CA CYS A 47 -20.47 -15.40 -10.39
C CYS A 47 -20.66 -16.59 -11.34
N ASN A 48 -21.89 -17.11 -11.45
CA ASN A 48 -22.24 -18.25 -12.31
C ASN A 48 -21.38 -19.51 -12.10
N GLY A 49 -21.01 -19.82 -10.85
CA GLY A 49 -20.21 -21.01 -10.53
C GLY A 49 -18.70 -20.83 -10.75
N LEU A 50 -18.25 -19.60 -11.02
CA LEU A 50 -16.84 -19.22 -11.04
C LEU A 50 -16.56 -18.29 -9.86
N THR A 51 -15.54 -18.61 -9.08
CA THR A 51 -15.02 -17.72 -8.03
C THR A 51 -14.11 -16.69 -8.69
N MET A 52 -14.46 -15.42 -8.54
CA MET A 52 -13.69 -14.29 -9.02
C MET A 52 -13.08 -13.53 -7.85
N GLU A 53 -11.78 -13.25 -7.92
CA GLU A 53 -11.09 -12.37 -6.97
C GLU A 53 -11.05 -10.95 -7.54
N VAL A 54 -11.56 -9.96 -6.79
CA VAL A 54 -11.43 -8.53 -7.16
C VAL A 54 -10.53 -7.83 -6.13
N PRO A 55 -9.49 -7.11 -6.59
CA PRO A 55 -8.67 -6.31 -5.70
C PRO A 55 -9.44 -5.08 -5.21
N LEU A 56 -9.54 -4.96 -3.89
CA LEU A 56 -10.17 -3.80 -3.24
C LEU A 56 -9.14 -2.75 -2.83
N GLY A 57 -7.89 -3.14 -2.61
CA GLY A 57 -6.83 -2.20 -2.23
C GLY A 57 -5.63 -2.87 -1.57
N TYR A 58 -4.94 -2.09 -0.74
CA TYR A 58 -3.69 -2.51 -0.08
C TYR A 58 -3.63 -2.04 1.37
N HIS A 59 -3.19 -2.93 2.25
CA HIS A 59 -2.73 -2.59 3.58
C HIS A 59 -1.21 -2.42 3.57
N LEU A 60 -0.76 -1.26 4.06
CA LEU A 60 0.64 -0.93 4.22
C LEU A 60 1.02 -1.06 5.69
N LYS A 61 1.96 -1.95 6.01
CA LYS A 61 2.63 -1.94 7.31
C LYS A 61 3.74 -0.91 7.25
N LEU A 62 3.65 0.08 8.13
CA LEU A 62 4.65 1.12 8.26
C LEU A 62 5.57 0.79 9.44
N GLU A 63 6.86 1.03 9.26
CA GLU A 63 7.79 1.19 10.37
C GLU A 63 7.89 2.69 10.65
N ASP A 64 7.51 3.08 11.86
CA ASP A 64 7.74 4.44 12.33
C ASP A 64 9.26 4.60 12.44
N GLY A 65 9.86 5.11 11.36
CA GLY A 65 11.28 5.42 11.33
C GLY A 65 11.58 6.32 12.52
N LYS A 66 12.60 5.98 13.31
CA LYS A 66 13.22 6.95 14.22
C LYS A 66 13.36 8.26 13.45
N VAL A 67 12.84 9.34 14.02
CA VAL A 67 13.03 10.69 13.50
C VAL A 67 14.54 10.90 13.36
N VAL A 68 15.07 10.75 12.14
CA VAL A 68 16.42 11.21 11.84
C VAL A 68 16.28 12.71 11.67
N MET A 69 16.39 13.43 12.79
CA MET A 69 16.67 14.86 12.74
C MET A 69 18.06 15.00 12.13
N THR A 70 18.13 15.16 10.82
CA THR A 70 19.35 15.64 10.19
C THR A 70 19.52 17.09 10.66
N PRO A 71 20.57 17.43 11.44
CA PRO A 71 20.85 18.82 11.72
C PRO A 71 21.22 19.47 10.40
N ILE A 72 20.52 20.54 10.06
CA ILE A 72 20.92 21.40 8.95
C ILE A 72 22.15 22.14 9.46
N SER A 73 23.33 21.75 8.96
CA SER A 73 24.60 22.45 9.19
C SER A 73 24.67 23.74 8.37
#